data_AF-A0A948QDM6-F1
#
_entry.id   AF-A0A948QDM6-F1
#
_cell.length_a   1.000
_cell.length_b   1.000
_cell.length_c   1.000
_cell.angle_alpha   90.00
_cell.angle_beta   90.00
_cell.angle_gamma   90.00
#
_symmetry.space_group_name_H-M   'P 1'
#
loop_
_entity.id
_entity.type
_entity.pdbx_description
1 polymer ?
#
loop_
_entity_poly.entity_id
_entity_poly.type
_entity_poly.pdbx_seq_one_letter_code
_entity_poly.pdbx_strand_id
1 'polypeptide(L)'
;MEQIRSFIAIELPDDVRSALAELQTELQANKQPSVKWVDPHGIHLTLKFLGNIATAKISDVTGAIEQASQGFSPLSLEVKGLGVFPNLQRVRVVWVGVGGDIDRLKQLQQRIDSNLVPLGFARESRPFTPHLTLARVREKATPTEQQHLGQLVADARFETAH
;
A
#
# COMPACT_ATOMS: atom_id res chain seq x y z
N MET A 1 -10.40 12.10 -24.89
CA MET A 1 -10.93 12.13 -23.52
C MET A 1 -9.76 12.12 -22.57
N GLU A 2 -9.71 13.05 -21.63
CA GLU A 2 -8.66 13.10 -20.61
C GLU A 2 -8.69 11.81 -19.77
N GLN A 3 -7.51 11.27 -19.50
CA GLN A 3 -7.33 10.07 -18.69
C GLN A 3 -6.44 10.36 -17.49
N ILE A 4 -6.75 9.73 -16.38
CA ILE A 4 -5.95 9.77 -15.16
C ILE A 4 -5.58 8.36 -14.73
N ARG A 5 -4.38 8.19 -14.20
CA ARG A 5 -4.00 6.96 -13.52
C ARG A 5 -4.56 6.99 -12.11
N SER A 6 -5.39 6.01 -11.75
CA SER A 6 -6.11 6.02 -10.48
C SER A 6 -6.07 4.69 -9.74
N PHE A 7 -6.35 4.78 -8.45
CA PHE A 7 -6.50 3.67 -7.51
C PHE A 7 -7.44 4.11 -6.37
N ILE A 8 -7.91 3.14 -5.60
CA ILE A 8 -8.75 3.35 -4.41
C ILE A 8 -7.90 3.01 -3.20
N ALA A 9 -7.93 3.84 -2.17
CA ALA A 9 -7.14 3.64 -0.96
C ALA A 9 -7.85 4.15 0.29
N ILE A 10 -7.37 3.69 1.45
CA ILE A 10 -7.65 4.28 2.74
C ILE A 10 -6.48 5.21 3.09
N GLU A 11 -6.79 6.45 3.43
CA GLU A 11 -5.82 7.43 3.91
C GLU A 11 -5.40 7.14 5.35
N LEU A 12 -4.17 7.50 5.67
CA LEU A 12 -3.61 7.30 7.00
C LEU A 12 -3.84 8.55 7.87
N PRO A 13 -4.14 8.38 9.17
CA PRO A 13 -4.10 9.48 10.12
C PRO A 13 -2.66 10.02 10.30
N ASP A 14 -2.52 11.26 10.79
CA ASP A 14 -1.24 11.97 10.82
C ASP A 14 -0.20 11.39 11.78
N ASP A 15 -0.64 10.77 12.88
CA ASP A 15 0.20 10.06 13.84
C ASP A 15 0.88 8.85 13.19
N VAL A 16 0.13 8.05 12.43
CA VAL A 16 0.67 6.94 11.65
C VAL A 16 1.66 7.44 10.60
N ARG A 17 1.36 8.54 9.91
CA ARG A 17 2.30 9.12 8.92
C ARG A 17 3.60 9.57 9.58
N SER A 18 3.52 10.17 10.76
CA SER A 18 4.68 10.61 11.55
C SER A 18 5.55 9.42 11.96
N ALA A 19 4.95 8.35 12.50
CA ALA A 19 5.67 7.14 12.86
C ALA A 19 6.36 6.47 11.65
N LEU A 20 5.72 6.47 10.48
CA LEU A 20 6.33 5.95 9.26
C LEU A 20 7.48 6.84 8.75
N ALA A 21 7.40 8.15 8.94
CA ALA A 21 8.47 9.08 8.58
C ALA A 21 9.72 8.87 9.45
N GLU A 22 9.53 8.64 10.76
CA GLU A 22 10.61 8.29 11.69
C GLU A 22 11.28 6.99 11.27
N LEU A 23 10.49 5.94 11.00
CA LEU A 23 11.02 4.66 10.51
C LEU A 23 11.79 4.81 9.18
N GLN A 24 11.28 5.60 8.24
CA GLN A 24 11.99 5.87 7.00
C GLN A 24 13.33 6.55 7.25
N THR A 25 13.41 7.46 8.23
CA THR A 25 14.65 8.15 8.61
C THR A 25 15.70 7.16 9.12
N GLU A 26 15.30 6.24 9.99
CA GLU A 26 16.18 5.19 10.51
C GLU A 26 16.72 4.28 9.40
N LEU A 27 15.83 3.82 8.49
CA LEU A 27 16.24 2.95 7.39
C LEU A 27 17.15 3.67 6.39
N GLN A 28 16.92 4.97 6.16
CA GLN A 28 17.73 5.80 5.25
C GLN A 28 19.16 6.04 5.75
N ALA A 29 19.43 5.90 7.04
CA ALA A 29 20.75 6.16 7.63
C ALA A 29 21.87 5.30 6.99
N ASN A 30 21.53 4.14 6.44
CA ASN A 30 22.47 3.22 5.79
C ASN A 30 22.76 3.54 4.30
N LYS A 31 22.31 4.70 3.80
CA LYS A 31 22.60 5.25 2.45
C LYS A 31 22.36 4.26 1.29
N GLN A 32 21.11 4.11 0.85
CA GLN A 32 20.76 3.25 -0.29
C GLN A 32 20.45 4.07 -1.56
N PRO A 33 21.44 4.39 -2.43
CA PRO A 33 21.25 5.28 -3.58
C PRO A 33 20.28 4.71 -4.65
N SER A 34 20.07 3.40 -4.62
CA SER A 34 19.17 2.69 -5.52
C SER A 34 17.74 2.57 -4.99
N VAL A 35 17.43 3.15 -3.83
CA VAL A 35 16.09 3.15 -3.22
C VAL A 35 15.41 4.50 -3.43
N LYS A 36 14.16 4.46 -3.85
CA LYS A 36 13.26 5.62 -3.91
C LYS A 36 12.24 5.51 -2.78
N TRP A 37 12.37 6.36 -1.78
CA TRP A 37 11.44 6.47 -0.66
C TRP A 37 10.15 7.16 -1.11
N VAL A 38 9.02 6.67 -0.61
CA VAL A 38 7.72 7.31 -0.80
C VAL A 38 7.63 8.46 0.19
N ASP A 39 7.15 9.63 -0.25
CA ASP A 39 6.83 10.73 0.66
C ASP A 39 5.82 10.23 1.72
N PRO A 40 6.06 10.41 3.04
CA PRO A 40 5.11 10.05 4.09
C PRO A 40 3.67 10.52 3.85
N HIS A 41 3.48 11.70 3.26
CA HIS A 41 2.15 12.23 2.91
C HIS A 41 1.50 11.49 1.72
N GLY A 42 2.30 10.77 0.93
CA GLY A 42 1.83 9.91 -0.16
C GLY A 42 1.56 8.46 0.25
N ILE A 43 1.91 8.05 1.48
CA ILE A 43 1.68 6.67 1.93
C ILE A 43 0.19 6.46 2.22
N HIS A 44 -0.33 5.33 1.72
CA HIS A 44 -1.73 4.96 1.83
C HIS A 44 -1.88 3.43 1.80
N LEU A 45 -3.02 2.93 2.25
CA LEU A 45 -3.40 1.53 2.12
C LEU A 45 -4.22 1.33 0.84
N THR A 46 -3.61 0.82 -0.23
CA THR A 46 -4.31 0.61 -1.50
C THR A 46 -5.30 -0.57 -1.41
N LEU A 47 -6.53 -0.37 -1.89
CA LEU A 47 -7.57 -1.40 -1.99
C LEU A 47 -7.70 -1.96 -3.41
N LYS A 48 -7.56 -1.11 -4.43
CA LYS A 48 -7.62 -1.53 -5.84
C LYS A 48 -6.92 -0.54 -6.78
N PHE A 49 -6.16 -1.05 -7.74
CA PHE A 49 -5.65 -0.24 -8.85
C PHE A 49 -6.64 -0.27 -10.01
N LEU A 50 -6.94 0.90 -10.59
CA LEU A 50 -7.87 1.04 -11.71
C LEU A 50 -7.16 1.25 -13.06
N GLY A 51 -5.86 1.51 -13.02
CA GLY A 51 -5.08 1.85 -14.21
C GLY A 51 -5.40 3.24 -14.71
N ASN A 52 -5.37 3.45 -16.03
CA ASN A 52 -5.79 4.70 -16.64
C ASN A 52 -7.30 4.66 -16.91
N ILE A 53 -8.04 5.61 -16.35
CA ILE A 53 -9.49 5.74 -16.55
C ILE A 53 -9.81 7.10 -17.17
N ALA A 54 -10.88 7.18 -17.95
CA ALA A 54 -11.41 8.47 -18.39
C ALA A 54 -11.94 9.24 -17.17
N THR A 55 -11.67 10.54 -17.08
CA THR A 55 -12.12 11.41 -15.97
C THR A 55 -13.64 11.32 -15.75
N ALA A 56 -14.41 11.11 -16.81
CA ALA A 56 -15.87 10.93 -16.75
C ALA A 56 -16.31 9.70 -15.90
N LYS A 57 -15.47 8.67 -15.76
CA LYS A 57 -15.79 7.48 -14.92
C LYS A 57 -15.65 7.73 -13.42
N ILE A 58 -15.08 8.87 -12.99
CA ILE A 58 -14.84 9.13 -11.57
C ILE A 58 -16.13 9.09 -10.76
N SER A 59 -17.20 9.71 -11.25
CA SER A 59 -18.50 9.72 -10.55
C SER A 59 -19.06 8.30 -10.35
N ASP A 60 -18.99 7.45 -11.38
CA ASP A 60 -19.49 6.08 -11.30
C ASP A 60 -18.65 5.24 -10.32
N VAL A 61 -17.32 5.43 -10.34
CA VAL A 61 -16.40 4.76 -9.41
C VAL A 61 -16.68 5.20 -7.97
N THR A 62 -16.88 6.49 -7.72
CA THR A 62 -17.24 7.01 -6.39
C THR A 62 -18.55 6.39 -5.89
N GLY A 63 -19.59 6.36 -6.74
CA GLY A 63 -20.86 5.70 -6.39
C GLY A 63 -20.69 4.21 -6.06
N ALA A 64 -19.85 3.48 -6.82
CA ALA A 64 -19.56 2.08 -6.52
C ALA A 64 -18.83 1.89 -5.18
N ILE A 65 -17.94 2.83 -4.80
CA ILE A 65 -17.25 2.81 -3.50
C ILE A 65 -18.25 3.08 -2.36
N GLU A 66 -19.13 4.06 -2.51
CA GLU A 66 -20.17 4.38 -1.51
C GLU A 66 -21.10 3.19 -1.28
N GLN A 67 -21.57 2.56 -2.36
CA GLN A 67 -22.41 1.36 -2.24
C GLN A 67 -21.64 0.19 -1.63
N ALA A 68 -20.33 0.07 -1.87
CA ALA A 68 -19.50 -0.96 -1.27
C ALA A 68 -19.22 -0.72 0.22
N SER A 69 -19.15 0.53 0.67
CA SER A 69 -18.88 0.89 2.07
C SER A 69 -20.14 0.96 2.94
N GLN A 70 -21.34 1.01 2.36
CA GLN A 70 -22.59 1.00 3.13
C GLN A 70 -22.68 -0.17 4.11
N GLY A 71 -22.95 0.15 5.38
CA GLY A 71 -23.04 -0.84 6.47
C GLY A 71 -21.69 -1.26 7.08
N PHE A 72 -20.57 -0.71 6.61
CA PHE A 72 -19.28 -0.86 7.30
C PHE A 72 -19.15 0.17 8.43
N SER A 73 -19.01 -0.31 9.67
CA SER A 73 -18.48 0.50 10.77
C SER A 73 -16.99 0.76 10.57
N PRO A 74 -16.42 1.81 11.20
CA PRO A 74 -14.98 2.05 11.20
C PRO A 74 -14.16 0.79 11.50
N LEU A 75 -12.99 0.69 10.88
CA LEU A 75 -12.04 -0.40 11.06
C LEU A 75 -11.01 -0.01 12.11
N SER A 76 -10.72 -0.90 13.04
CA SER A 76 -9.57 -0.77 13.94
C SER A 76 -8.40 -1.54 13.33
N LEU A 77 -7.46 -0.81 12.73
CA LEU A 77 -6.30 -1.38 12.05
C LEU A 77 -5.02 -1.01 12.80
N GLU A 78 -4.08 -1.95 12.80
CA GLU A 78 -2.75 -1.77 13.38
C GLU A 78 -1.71 -1.71 12.26
N VAL A 79 -0.60 -1.00 12.48
CA VAL A 79 0.53 -1.00 11.55
C VAL A 79 1.71 -1.69 12.23
N LYS A 80 2.16 -2.81 11.67
CA LYS A 80 3.24 -3.60 12.27
C LYS A 80 3.97 -4.49 11.29
N GLY A 81 5.23 -4.74 11.62
CA GLY A 81 6.09 -5.64 10.89
C GLY A 81 6.58 -5.02 9.58
N LEU A 82 7.87 -5.17 9.33
CA LEU A 82 8.46 -4.80 8.06
C LEU A 82 8.49 -5.99 7.12
N GLY A 83 8.29 -5.72 5.85
CA GLY A 83 8.30 -6.73 4.81
C GLY A 83 8.82 -6.20 3.49
N VAL A 84 9.00 -7.13 2.56
CA VAL A 84 9.46 -6.84 1.20
C VAL A 84 8.65 -7.59 0.17
N PHE A 85 8.64 -7.06 -1.05
CA PHE A 85 8.24 -7.83 -2.24
C PHE A 85 9.37 -7.85 -3.28
N PRO A 86 9.49 -8.94 -4.07
CA PRO A 86 8.86 -10.24 -3.84
C PRO A 86 9.49 -11.04 -2.68
N ASN A 87 10.79 -10.87 -2.41
CA ASN A 87 11.51 -11.55 -1.32
C ASN A 87 12.80 -10.78 -0.94
N LEU A 88 13.43 -11.19 0.17
CA LEU A 88 14.62 -10.53 0.74
C LEU A 88 15.85 -10.58 -0.18
N GLN A 89 15.95 -11.55 -1.07
CA GLN A 89 17.07 -11.69 -2.00
C GLN A 89 16.94 -10.79 -3.23
N ARG A 90 15.73 -10.35 -3.56
CA ARG A 90 15.41 -9.54 -4.75
C ARG A 90 14.44 -8.41 -4.40
N VAL A 91 14.75 -7.62 -3.39
CA VAL A 91 13.86 -6.56 -2.90
C VAL A 91 13.53 -5.57 -4.02
N ARG A 92 12.23 -5.35 -4.24
CA ARG A 92 11.68 -4.34 -5.16
C ARG A 92 10.79 -3.33 -4.44
N VAL A 93 10.13 -3.75 -3.38
CA VAL A 93 9.28 -2.90 -2.54
C VAL A 93 9.62 -3.20 -1.09
N VAL A 94 9.75 -2.16 -0.28
CA VAL A 94 9.79 -2.24 1.19
C VAL A 94 8.47 -1.69 1.71
N TRP A 95 7.86 -2.38 2.65
CA TRP A 95 6.53 -2.04 3.16
C TRP A 95 6.37 -2.38 4.64
N VAL A 96 5.37 -1.78 5.28
CA VAL A 96 4.91 -2.14 6.62
C VAL A 96 3.57 -2.89 6.53
N GLY A 97 3.44 -3.97 7.30
CA GLY A 97 2.24 -4.78 7.35
C GLY A 97 1.09 -4.06 8.07
N VAL A 98 -0.13 -4.50 7.78
CA VAL A 98 -1.34 -4.05 8.46
C VAL A 98 -1.96 -5.22 9.21
N GLY A 99 -2.33 -4.99 10.47
CA GLY A 99 -3.02 -5.91 11.38
C GLY A 99 -4.39 -5.36 11.83
N GLY A 100 -4.94 -5.91 12.92
CA GLY A 100 -6.26 -5.55 13.46
C GLY A 100 -7.41 -6.26 12.73
N ASP A 101 -8.44 -5.49 12.33
CA ASP A 101 -9.67 -5.92 11.65
C ASP A 101 -9.45 -6.44 10.20
N ILE A 102 -8.46 -7.31 9.98
CA ILE A 102 -8.01 -7.72 8.64
C ILE A 102 -9.07 -8.47 7.84
N ASP A 103 -9.91 -9.28 8.48
CA ASP A 103 -10.97 -9.98 7.77
C ASP A 103 -12.06 -9.02 7.30
N ARG A 104 -12.41 -8.01 8.10
CA ARG A 104 -13.35 -6.94 7.72
C ARG A 104 -12.76 -6.08 6.60
N LEU A 105 -11.47 -5.74 6.67
CA LEU A 105 -10.76 -5.02 5.62
C LEU A 105 -10.76 -5.79 4.29
N LYS A 106 -10.50 -7.12 4.33
CA LYS A 106 -10.59 -7.98 3.14
C LYS A 106 -12.00 -8.02 2.56
N GLN A 107 -13.03 -8.10 3.41
CA GLN A 107 -14.42 -8.06 2.97
C GLN A 107 -14.75 -6.72 2.28
N LEU A 108 -14.31 -5.59 2.83
CA LEU A 108 -14.47 -4.27 2.21
C LEU A 108 -13.80 -4.24 0.83
N GLN A 109 -12.55 -4.72 0.74
CA GLN A 109 -11.79 -4.76 -0.52
C GLN A 109 -12.51 -5.63 -1.57
N GLN A 110 -12.99 -6.82 -1.20
CA GLN A 110 -13.73 -7.71 -2.10
C GLN A 110 -15.07 -7.13 -2.56
N ARG A 111 -15.75 -6.39 -1.68
CA ARG A 111 -17.01 -5.71 -2.02
C ARG A 111 -16.75 -4.54 -2.98
N ILE A 112 -15.70 -3.76 -2.77
CA ILE A 112 -15.26 -2.74 -3.73
C ILE A 112 -14.95 -3.38 -5.08
N ASP A 113 -14.12 -4.43 -5.09
CA ASP A 113 -13.71 -5.13 -6.31
C ASP A 113 -14.93 -5.67 -7.10
N SER A 114 -15.92 -6.23 -6.40
CA SER A 114 -17.14 -6.73 -7.01
C SER A 114 -18.06 -5.63 -7.56
N ASN A 115 -18.20 -4.51 -6.87
CA ASN A 115 -19.04 -3.39 -7.32
C ASN A 115 -18.45 -2.64 -8.53
N LEU A 116 -17.16 -2.82 -8.81
CA LEU A 116 -16.49 -2.22 -9.96
C LEU A 116 -16.56 -3.09 -11.23
N VAL A 117 -16.93 -4.37 -11.11
CA VAL A 117 -17.09 -5.28 -12.26
C VAL A 117 -18.10 -4.75 -13.29
N PRO A 118 -19.31 -4.29 -12.92
CA PRO A 118 -20.26 -3.73 -13.87
C PRO A 118 -19.75 -2.49 -14.62
N LEU A 119 -18.77 -1.77 -14.05
CA LEU A 119 -18.13 -0.60 -14.67
C LEU A 119 -16.96 -0.96 -15.60
N GLY A 120 -16.69 -2.26 -15.77
CA GLY A 120 -15.65 -2.81 -16.64
C GLY A 120 -14.29 -3.02 -15.97
N PHE A 121 -14.20 -2.95 -14.64
CA PHE A 121 -12.97 -3.26 -13.92
C PHE A 121 -12.94 -4.73 -13.51
N ALA A 122 -11.98 -5.49 -14.05
CA ALA A 122 -11.81 -6.89 -13.69
C ALA A 122 -11.46 -7.05 -12.19
N ARG A 123 -11.89 -8.17 -11.61
CA ARG A 123 -11.51 -8.55 -10.25
C ARG A 123 -10.01 -8.80 -10.15
N GLU A 124 -9.45 -8.53 -8.97
CA GLU A 124 -8.06 -8.86 -8.68
C GLU A 124 -7.88 -10.39 -8.61
N SER A 125 -6.87 -10.90 -9.33
CA SER A 125 -6.57 -12.34 -9.33
C SER A 125 -5.61 -12.76 -8.22
N ARG A 126 -4.88 -11.80 -7.64
CA ARG A 126 -3.90 -12.05 -6.58
C ARG A 126 -4.56 -11.85 -5.22
N PRO A 127 -4.15 -12.63 -4.19
CA PRO A 127 -4.60 -12.40 -2.83
C PRO A 127 -4.29 -10.97 -2.37
N PHE A 128 -5.28 -10.33 -1.77
CA PHE A 128 -5.10 -9.02 -1.14
C PHE A 128 -4.18 -9.15 0.08
N THR A 129 -3.02 -8.52 0.00
CA THR A 129 -2.04 -8.42 1.10
C THR A 129 -1.99 -6.96 1.54
N PRO A 130 -2.66 -6.58 2.64
CA PRO A 130 -2.70 -5.18 3.07
C PRO A 130 -1.33 -4.73 3.58
N HIS A 131 -0.82 -3.64 3.02
CA HIS A 131 0.52 -3.13 3.32
C HIS A 131 0.61 -1.63 3.01
N LEU A 132 1.54 -0.96 3.66
CA LEU A 132 1.89 0.44 3.45
C LEU A 132 3.25 0.51 2.77
N THR A 133 3.31 0.95 1.51
CA THR A 133 4.58 1.00 0.77
C THR A 133 5.46 2.14 1.28
N LEU A 134 6.64 1.81 1.80
CA LEU A 134 7.64 2.78 2.26
C LEU A 134 8.60 3.19 1.16
N ALA A 135 9.01 2.23 0.33
CA ALA A 135 10.03 2.46 -0.67
C ALA A 135 9.94 1.49 -1.84
N ARG A 136 10.50 1.92 -2.97
CA ARG A 136 10.66 1.11 -4.19
C ARG A 136 12.12 1.13 -4.63
N VAL A 137 12.64 -0.03 -4.99
CA VAL A 137 14.00 -0.18 -5.50
C VAL A 137 14.01 0.14 -7.00
N ARG A 138 14.96 0.98 -7.43
CA ARG A 138 15.15 1.36 -8.84
C ARG A 138 15.55 0.13 -9.67
N GLU A 139 15.14 0.10 -10.93
CA GLU A 139 15.43 -1.04 -11.82
C GLU A 139 16.92 -1.32 -12.01
N LYS A 140 17.75 -0.26 -11.96
CA LYS A 140 19.21 -0.33 -12.08
C LYS A 140 19.94 -0.81 -10.82
N ALA A 141 19.22 -1.13 -9.74
CA ALA A 141 19.83 -1.62 -8.52
C ALA A 141 20.53 -2.97 -8.76
N THR A 142 21.76 -3.09 -8.30
CA THR A 142 22.53 -4.33 -8.34
C THR A 142 21.95 -5.37 -7.39
N PRO A 143 22.19 -6.68 -7.64
CA PRO A 143 21.78 -7.74 -6.71
C PRO A 143 22.33 -7.54 -5.29
N THR A 144 23.57 -7.04 -5.15
CA THR A 144 24.18 -6.77 -3.84
C THR A 144 23.45 -5.67 -3.08
N GLU A 145 23.04 -4.59 -3.75
CA GLU A 145 22.23 -3.54 -3.12
C GLU A 145 20.85 -4.06 -2.68
N GLN A 146 20.23 -4.93 -3.47
CA GLN A 146 18.95 -5.56 -3.12
C GLN A 146 19.07 -6.48 -1.90
N GLN A 147 20.12 -7.30 -1.85
CA GLN A 147 20.38 -8.20 -0.73
C GLN A 147 20.70 -7.42 0.56
N HIS A 148 21.52 -6.38 0.46
CA HIS A 148 21.85 -5.53 1.61
C HIS A 148 20.59 -4.86 2.17
N LEU A 149 19.71 -4.33 1.31
CA LEU A 149 18.42 -3.79 1.73
C LEU A 149 17.53 -4.86 2.37
N GLY A 150 17.51 -6.08 1.81
CA GLY A 150 16.78 -7.20 2.40
C GLY A 150 17.24 -7.50 3.83
N GLN A 151 18.55 -7.54 4.05
CA GLN A 151 19.11 -7.76 5.38
C GLN A 151 18.73 -6.64 6.36
N LEU A 152 18.87 -5.38 5.95
CA LEU A 152 18.45 -4.22 6.75
C LEU A 152 16.98 -4.34 7.19
N VAL A 153 16.10 -4.71 6.27
CA VAL A 153 14.66 -4.85 6.56
C VAL A 153 14.39 -6.03 7.51
N ALA A 154 15.14 -7.13 7.39
CA ALA A 154 14.99 -8.28 8.29
C ALA A 154 15.46 -7.99 9.73
N ASP A 155 16.47 -7.14 9.87
CA ASP A 155 17.05 -6.76 11.17
C ASP A 155 16.26 -5.66 11.88
N ALA A 156 15.56 -4.82 11.11
CA ALA A 156 14.69 -3.78 11.64
C ALA A 156 13.45 -4.37 12.35
N ARG A 157 12.95 -3.64 13.35
CA ARG A 157 11.70 -3.93 14.05
C ARG A 157 10.83 -2.68 14.01
N PHE A 158 9.54 -2.87 13.73
CA PHE A 158 8.58 -1.78 13.71
C PHE A 158 7.23 -2.26 14.23
N GLU A 159 6.79 -1.65 15.32
CA GLU A 159 5.47 -1.83 15.92
C GLU A 159 4.99 -0.45 16.35
N THR A 160 3.86 0.02 15.81
CA THR A 160 3.17 1.19 16.37
C THR A 160 2.17 0.69 17.40
N ALA A 161 2.26 1.22 18.62
CA ALA A 161 1.37 0.86 19.71
C ALA A 161 0.12 1.76 19.70
N HIS A 162 -0.86 1.47 18.83
CA HIS A 162 -2.19 2.10 18.88
C HIS A 162 -3.29 1.12 18.49
#